data_AF-Q4SWP1-F1
#
_entry.id   AF-Q4SWP1-F1
#
_cell.length_a   1.000
_cell.length_b   1.000
_cell.length_c   1.000
_cell.angle_alpha   90.00
_cell.angle_beta   90.00
_cell.angle_gamma   90.00
#
_symmetry.space_group_name_H-M   'P 1'
#
loop_
_entity.id
_entity.type
_entity.pdbx_description
1 polymer ?
#
loop_
_entity_poly.entity_id
_entity_poly.type
_entity_poly.pdbx_seq_one_letter_code
_entity_poly.pdbx_strand_id
1 'polypeptide(L)' 'MSLGNVESSYLLTTAENELGVVVAHSESGAVMVPISWSEMQCPLTYAKEFRKVARVQAKHLEA' A
#
# COMPACT_ATOMS: atom_id res chain seq x y z
N MET A 1 -15.32 -24.02 28.49
CA MET A 1 -13.94 -24.06 27.98
C MET A 1 -13.91 -23.10 26.80
N SER A 2 -13.53 -21.85 27.03
CA SER A 2 -13.53 -20.84 25.97
C SER A 2 -12.23 -20.95 25.20
N LEU A 3 -12.30 -21.45 23.96
CA LEU A 3 -11.22 -21.30 22.98
C LEU A 3 -11.32 -19.87 22.42
N GLY A 4 -10.84 -18.92 23.22
CA GLY A 4 -10.93 -17.50 22.91
C GLY A 4 -9.58 -16.83 23.13
N ASN A 5 -8.68 -16.93 22.17
CA ASN A 5 -7.84 -15.82 21.74
C ASN A 5 -7.26 -16.15 20.36
N VAL A 6 -7.82 -15.53 19.33
CA VAL A 6 -7.17 -15.46 18.02
C VAL A 6 -5.97 -14.50 18.15
N GLU A 7 -4.89 -14.95 18.76
CA GLU A 7 -3.59 -14.25 18.70
C GLU A 7 -2.97 -14.54 17.32
N SER A 8 -3.66 -14.11 16.25
CA SER A 8 -3.20 -14.24 14.86
C SER A 8 -3.09 -12.89 14.16
N SER A 9 -2.94 -11.82 14.93
CA SER A 9 -2.68 -10.48 14.43
C SER A 9 -1.27 -10.03 14.83
N TYR A 10 -0.40 -9.87 13.85
CA TYR A 10 0.92 -9.27 14.06
C TYR A 10 0.79 -7.75 14.19
N LEU A 11 1.39 -7.18 15.22
CA LEU A 11 1.48 -5.73 15.36
C LEU A 11 2.56 -5.20 14.42
N LEU A 12 2.15 -4.68 13.27
CA LEU A 12 3.04 -4.12 12.26
C LEU A 12 3.06 -2.59 12.35
N THR A 13 4.23 -1.99 12.16
CA THR A 13 4.40 -0.54 12.15
C THR A 13 5.00 -0.09 10.83
N THR A 14 4.31 0.80 10.13
CA THR A 14 4.82 1.46 8.91
C THR A 14 5.31 2.88 9.22
N ALA A 15 5.82 3.14 10.44
CA ALA A 15 6.21 4.49 10.86
C ALA A 15 7.37 5.05 10.03
N GLU A 16 8.27 4.19 9.56
CA GLU A 16 9.41 4.55 8.73
C GLU A 16 9.01 4.93 7.30
N ASN A 17 9.80 5.79 6.65
CA ASN A 17 9.48 6.34 5.32
C ASN A 17 9.59 5.30 4.18
N GLU A 18 10.39 4.27 4.39
CA GLU A 18 10.58 3.17 3.45
C GLU A 18 9.45 2.14 3.54
N LEU A 19 8.57 2.27 4.55
CA LEU A 19 7.44 1.39 4.81
C LEU A 19 6.11 2.11 4.56
N GLY A 20 5.27 1.52 3.72
CA GLY A 20 4.02 2.13 3.27
C GLY A 20 3.43 1.36 2.10
N VAL A 21 2.51 1.98 1.37
CA VAL A 21 1.84 1.35 0.23
C VAL A 21 2.80 1.31 -0.96
N VAL A 22 3.17 0.09 -1.38
CA VAL A 22 4.05 -0.17 -2.54
C VAL A 22 3.23 -0.41 -3.81
N VAL A 23 2.14 -1.17 -3.70
CA VAL A 23 1.21 -1.48 -4.79
C VAL A 23 -0.22 -1.26 -4.29
N ALA A 24 -1.06 -0.63 -5.10
CA ALA A 24 -2.50 -0.53 -4.87
C ALA A 24 -3.26 -0.88 -6.15
N HIS A 25 -4.43 -1.48 -6.00
CA HIS A 25 -5.38 -1.65 -7.09
C HIS A 25 -6.48 -0.61 -6.96
N SER A 26 -6.82 0.05 -8.07
CA SER A 26 -7.96 0.95 -8.14
C SER A 26 -9.27 0.16 -8.12
N GLU A 27 -10.39 0.85 -7.92
CA GLU A 27 -11.74 0.26 -8.02
C GLU A 27 -11.98 -0.45 -9.37
N SER A 28 -11.27 -0.02 -10.42
CA SER A 28 -11.30 -0.60 -11.77
C SER A 28 -10.49 -1.89 -11.91
N GLY A 29 -9.82 -2.34 -10.83
CA GLY A 29 -8.91 -3.48 -10.84
C GLY A 29 -7.53 -3.20 -11.45
N ALA A 30 -7.22 -1.93 -11.79
CA ALA A 30 -5.93 -1.56 -12.37
C ALA A 30 -4.90 -1.25 -11.29
N VAL A 31 -3.64 -1.62 -11.53
CA VAL A 31 -2.53 -1.25 -10.66
C VAL A 31 -2.35 0.27 -10.71
N MET A 32 -2.46 0.92 -9.56
CA MET A 32 -2.24 2.35 -9.41
C MET A 32 -0.76 2.66 -9.41
N VAL A 33 -0.41 3.78 -10.02
CA VAL A 33 0.97 4.27 -10.07
C VAL A 33 1.17 5.34 -9.00
N PRO A 34 2.27 5.30 -8.23
CA PRO A 34 2.58 6.36 -7.29
C PRO A 34 2.96 7.63 -8.06
N ILE A 35 2.28 8.75 -7.78
CA ILE A 35 2.59 10.06 -8.37
C ILE A 35 3.38 10.94 -7.40
N SER A 36 3.10 10.79 -6.10
CA SER A 36 3.73 11.54 -5.01
C SER A 36 3.86 10.65 -3.78
N TRP A 37 4.56 11.14 -2.76
CA TRP A 37 4.74 10.45 -1.46
C TRP A 37 3.42 10.21 -0.71
N SER A 38 2.37 10.93 -1.08
CA SER A 38 1.05 10.84 -0.46
C SER A 38 -0.07 10.52 -1.45
N GLU A 39 0.26 10.24 -2.72
CA GLU A 39 -0.75 10.14 -3.78
C GLU A 39 -0.44 9.00 -4.75
N MET A 40 -1.46 8.20 -5.03
CA MET A 40 -1.47 7.22 -6.12
C MET A 40 -2.52 7.62 -7.16
N GLN A 41 -2.23 7.35 -8.42
CA GLN A 41 -3.16 7.64 -9.52
C GLN A 41 -3.47 6.36 -10.28
N CYS A 42 -4.75 6.16 -10.60
CA CYS A 42 -5.18 5.10 -11.50
C CYS A 42 -4.80 5.48 -12.95
N PRO A 43 -4.10 4.63 -13.71
CA PRO A 43 -3.76 4.91 -15.10
C PRO A 43 -4.98 4.87 -16.05
N LEU A 44 -6.07 4.19 -15.65
CA LEU A 44 -7.26 4.05 -16.50
C LEU A 44 -8.26 5.19 -16.31
N THR A 45 -8.56 5.53 -15.06
CA THR A 45 -9.58 6.53 -14.72
C THR A 45 -8.99 7.89 -14.38
N TYR A 46 -7.67 7.98 -14.25
CA TYR A 46 -6.94 9.17 -13.78
C TYR A 46 -7.39 9.64 -12.38
N ALA A 47 -8.14 8.80 -11.65
CA ALA A 47 -8.55 9.06 -10.29
C ALA A 47 -7.33 9.08 -9.37
N LYS A 48 -7.25 10.11 -8.52
CA LYS A 48 -6.18 10.28 -7.53
C LYS A 48 -6.70 9.82 -6.17
N GLU A 49 -5.95 8.94 -5.52
CA GLU A 49 -6.21 8.53 -4.15
C GLU A 49 -5.04 8.93 -3.25
N PHE A 50 -5.37 9.53 -2.10
CA PHE A 50 -4.40 9.88 -1.08
C PHE A 50 -4.07 8.66 -0.23
N ARG A 51 -2.81 8.20 -0.25
CA ARG A 51 -2.32 7.07 0.55
C ARG A 51 -0.89 7.33 1.00
N LYS A 52 -0.47 6.73 2.13
CA LYS A 52 0.93 6.80 2.59
C LYS A 52 1.80 5.91 1.71
N VAL A 53 2.22 6.45 0.56
CA VAL A 53 3.02 5.73 -0.42
C VAL A 53 4.42 5.53 0.16
N ALA A 54 4.87 4.28 0.19
CA ALA A 54 6.26 4.00 0.59
C ALA A 54 7.21 4.62 -0.43
N ARG A 55 8.33 5.16 0.02
CA ARG A 55 9.40 5.55 -0.91
C ARG A 55 10.16 4.32 -1.34
N VAL A 56 9.56 3.55 -2.23
CA VAL A 56 10.15 2.30 -2.74
C VAL A 56 11.40 2.65 -3.54
N GLN A 57 12.56 2.18 -3.10
CA GLN A 57 13.75 2.23 -3.95
C GLN A 57 13.47 1.32 -5.16
N ALA A 58 13.58 1.84 -6.39
CA ALA A 58 13.14 1.18 -7.64
C ALA A 58 13.64 -0.27 -7.81
N LYS A 59 14.76 -0.60 -7.16
CA LYS A 59 15.35 -1.95 -7.04
C LYS A 59 14.48 -3.01 -6.33
N HIS A 60 13.34 -2.64 -5.73
CA HIS A 60 12.41 -3.58 -5.08
C HIS A 60 11.05 -3.70 -5.80
N LEU A 61 10.90 -3.10 -6.99
CA LEU A 61 9.67 -3.23 -7.77
C LEU A 61 9.68 -4.47 -8.70
N GLU A 62 10.75 -5.27 -8.65
CA GLU A 62 10.84 -6.52 -9.39
C GLU A 62 10.43 -7.72 -8.51
N ALA A 63 9.43 -8.46 -9.01
CA ALA A 63 8.86 -9.73 -8.56
C ALA A 63 7.69 -9.67 -7.55
#